data_AF-A0A938NRZ9-F1
#
_entry.id   AF-A0A938NRZ9-F1
#
_cell.length_a   1.000
_cell.length_b   1.000
_cell.length_c   1.000
_cell.angle_alpha   90.00
_cell.angle_beta   90.00
_cell.angle_gamma   90.00
#
_symmetry.space_group_name_H-M   'P 1'
#
loop_
_entity.id
_entity.type
_entity.pdbx_description
1 polymer ?
#
loop_
_entity_poly.entity_id
_entity_poly.type
_entity_poly.pdbx_seq_one_letter_code
_entity_poly.pdbx_strand_id
1 'polypeptide(L)'
;MKNINFAINPLLTVLLLLSFYSDSIAWDYGEHKEIGDKAFNSFSSWVINEKYFKEEREFLEFFRKAIGLEYSYTEKTYYFKQLSAKDNIITYGALNGLSGDHEQNPLALEEDLMYTRSTLNQIIALHNEYIKKFGTGAPSTEIMHYDIKFAWFAAVDLSHFYEYGVSYDDQLNDFEKEHLIKLLKPDYVEQVFSDLKKTNSLCKYVTLHSMAVYLAEIAGNTMAKDSLEAYKYLYYAFLYNAFADHFLEDSFSSGHLVVNRSIFTALINNRALHDFYCENGMEVINLNGEKWKQYGDRNFNKYHSEWEDKSSYLQIEYPPLTKNSERIIDAVTLSVSEVFQAFRTSMEEPNRKKIIERMPSGKILYYKFFIENFKALSLVPVPFGTDLLYYNVKSKNKKELQKTVESIPYRNYIRSRVANSLLVGLGGNFTKNSKGEYTSIIELRFNLGTNFYSFNYNYELEKKGTMDSWFGPTVSFQIGNTEMFKKKNDYTALKLGVNSIYDIWLSESRFFSVYDYLETGIQWDNGIARAVFTPSVGLQFGSLIGIKYYELPIWIRIPLELLLPLKLRFGADYVPTKKPDYHLIGEIDILF
;
A
#
# COMPACT_ATOMS: atom_id res chain seq x y z
N MET A 1 -42.37 -34.70 -9.93
CA MET A 1 -41.29 -34.07 -9.14
C MET A 1 -41.29 -32.58 -9.44
N LYS A 2 -41.44 -31.74 -8.42
CA LYS A 2 -41.55 -30.27 -8.54
C LYS A 2 -40.22 -29.70 -9.07
N ASN A 3 -40.29 -28.87 -10.11
CA ASN A 3 -39.18 -28.09 -10.61
C ASN A 3 -38.65 -27.16 -9.50
N ILE A 4 -37.46 -27.45 -9.01
CA ILE A 4 -36.72 -26.59 -8.10
C ILE A 4 -36.11 -25.48 -8.95
N ASN A 5 -36.62 -24.26 -8.80
CA ASN A 5 -35.98 -23.04 -9.30
C ASN A 5 -34.65 -22.84 -8.56
N PHE A 6 -33.54 -23.24 -9.17
CA PHE A 6 -32.23 -22.66 -8.83
C PHE A 6 -32.12 -21.31 -9.53
N ALA A 7 -32.86 -20.32 -9.03
CA ALA A 7 -32.51 -18.92 -9.28
C ALA A 7 -31.35 -18.57 -8.34
N ILE A 8 -30.16 -19.07 -8.65
CA ILE A 8 -28.93 -18.52 -8.08
C ILE A 8 -28.87 -17.09 -8.60
N ASN A 9 -29.10 -16.11 -7.74
CA ASN A 9 -29.06 -14.71 -8.11
C ASN A 9 -27.63 -14.42 -8.62
N PRO A 10 -27.43 -14.19 -9.94
CA PRO A 10 -26.09 -14.02 -10.49
C PRO A 10 -25.38 -12.82 -9.85
N LEU A 11 -26.13 -11.83 -9.37
CA LEU A 11 -25.61 -10.69 -8.62
C LEU A 11 -25.00 -11.11 -7.27
N LEU A 12 -25.62 -12.06 -6.57
CA LEU A 12 -25.14 -12.56 -5.27
C LEU A 12 -23.90 -13.45 -5.44
N THR A 13 -23.85 -14.23 -6.51
CA THR A 13 -22.67 -15.03 -6.87
C THR A 13 -21.50 -14.17 -7.34
N VAL A 14 -21.78 -13.09 -8.09
CA VAL A 14 -20.77 -12.08 -8.47
C VAL A 14 -20.23 -11.35 -7.24
N LEU A 15 -21.09 -10.96 -6.29
CA LEU A 15 -20.66 -10.37 -5.01
C LEU A 15 -19.81 -11.34 -4.17
N LEU A 16 -20.16 -12.63 -4.14
CA LEU A 16 -19.36 -13.66 -3.48
C LEU A 16 -18.00 -13.87 -4.19
N LEU A 17 -17.96 -13.92 -5.52
CA LEU A 17 -16.71 -14.06 -6.28
C LEU A 17 -15.77 -12.85 -6.13
N LEU A 18 -16.32 -11.65 -5.95
CA LEU A 18 -15.56 -10.44 -5.62
C LEU A 18 -14.92 -10.47 -4.23
N SER A 19 -15.39 -11.34 -3.32
CA SER A 19 -14.97 -11.36 -1.91
C SER A 19 -13.87 -12.39 -1.58
N PHE A 20 -13.50 -13.27 -2.52
CA PHE A 20 -12.48 -14.28 -2.29
C PHE A 20 -11.08 -13.77 -2.63
N TYR A 21 -10.51 -12.88 -1.81
CA TYR A 21 -9.04 -12.66 -1.71
C TYR A 21 -8.77 -11.68 -0.54
N SER A 22 -8.85 -12.17 0.70
CA SER A 22 -8.56 -11.36 1.90
C SER A 22 -7.33 -11.90 2.66
N ASP A 23 -6.16 -11.36 2.38
CA ASP A 23 -5.16 -11.09 3.41
C ASP A 23 -5.18 -9.58 3.63
N SER A 24 -5.06 -9.15 4.87
CA SER A 24 -5.18 -7.74 5.27
C SER A 24 -4.04 -6.88 4.72
N ILE A 25 -4.29 -5.57 4.58
CA ILE A 25 -3.33 -4.56 4.12
C ILE A 25 -2.52 -4.02 5.32
N ALA A 26 -1.99 -4.94 6.12
CA ALA A 26 -1.08 -4.61 7.22
C ALA A 26 0.35 -4.87 6.76
N TRP A 27 1.29 -4.02 7.13
CA TRP A 27 2.71 -4.24 6.84
C TRP A 27 3.16 -5.54 7.52
N ASP A 28 4.28 -6.10 7.05
CA ASP A 28 4.85 -7.28 7.71
C ASP A 28 5.47 -6.85 9.06
N TYR A 29 4.87 -7.29 10.17
CA TYR A 29 5.40 -7.08 11.53
C TYR A 29 6.92 -7.32 11.63
N GLY A 30 7.45 -8.32 10.90
CA GLY A 30 8.86 -8.63 10.88
C GLY A 30 9.73 -7.49 10.32
N GLU A 31 9.27 -6.82 9.26
CA GLU A 31 9.96 -5.69 8.64
C GLU A 31 9.97 -4.47 9.56
N HIS A 32 8.81 -4.06 10.11
CA HIS A 32 8.74 -2.98 11.10
C HIS A 32 9.66 -3.25 12.28
N LYS A 33 9.64 -4.49 12.78
CA LYS A 33 10.49 -4.90 13.89
C LYS A 33 11.97 -4.79 13.53
N GLU A 34 12.36 -5.26 12.36
CA GLU A 34 13.75 -5.18 11.91
C GLU A 34 14.21 -3.72 11.74
N ILE A 35 13.39 -2.87 11.12
CA ILE A 35 13.70 -1.46 10.89
C ILE A 35 13.85 -0.73 12.23
N GLY A 36 12.85 -0.83 13.12
CA GLY A 36 12.89 -0.15 14.41
C GLY A 36 14.03 -0.64 15.32
N ASP A 37 14.34 -1.93 15.33
CA ASP A 37 15.46 -2.48 16.12
C ASP A 37 16.82 -1.94 15.63
N LYS A 38 17.03 -1.92 14.31
CA LYS A 38 18.26 -1.35 13.73
C LYS A 38 18.33 0.15 13.95
N ALA A 39 17.22 0.85 13.76
CA ALA A 39 17.15 2.29 13.95
C ALA A 39 17.45 2.68 15.40
N PHE A 40 16.96 1.91 16.38
CA PHE A 40 17.22 2.13 17.79
C PHE A 40 18.68 1.82 18.18
N ASN A 41 19.29 0.79 17.57
CA ASN A 41 20.72 0.51 17.72
C ASN A 41 21.59 1.64 17.17
N SER A 42 21.24 2.18 15.99
CA SER A 42 21.89 3.36 15.39
C SER A 42 21.72 4.61 16.26
N PHE A 43 20.51 4.85 16.77
CA PHE A 43 20.23 5.92 17.74
C PHE A 43 21.10 5.79 18.99
N SER A 44 21.18 4.60 19.59
CA SER A 44 21.97 4.35 20.80
C SER A 44 23.45 4.62 20.55
N SER A 45 23.96 4.20 19.40
CA SER A 45 25.34 4.46 18.98
C SER A 45 25.58 5.96 18.76
N TRP A 46 24.65 6.66 18.11
CA TRP A 46 24.71 8.11 17.92
C TRP A 46 24.76 8.86 19.26
N VAL A 47 23.88 8.52 20.23
CA VAL A 47 23.85 9.15 21.55
C VAL A 47 25.19 9.00 22.29
N ILE A 48 25.82 7.82 22.21
CA ILE A 48 27.13 7.54 22.81
C ILE A 48 28.23 8.33 22.08
N ASN A 49 28.22 8.35 20.75
CA ASN A 49 29.23 9.03 19.94
C ASN A 49 29.20 10.56 20.07
N GLU A 50 28.02 11.15 20.21
CA GLU A 50 27.84 12.58 20.48
C GLU A 50 28.23 12.99 21.91
N LYS A 51 28.65 12.04 22.74
CA LYS A 51 29.11 12.27 24.13
C LYS A 51 28.06 12.91 25.02
N TYR A 52 26.77 12.64 24.78
CA TYR A 52 25.70 12.98 25.74
C TYR A 52 25.89 12.25 27.07
N PHE A 53 26.56 11.10 27.04
CA PHE A 53 27.01 10.33 28.19
C PHE A 53 28.51 10.10 28.09
N LYS A 54 29.21 9.97 29.24
CA LYS A 54 30.66 9.78 29.26
C LYS A 54 31.08 8.39 28.81
N GLU A 55 30.28 7.39 29.15
CA GLU A 55 30.52 5.98 28.87
C GLU A 55 29.19 5.27 28.57
N GLU A 56 29.23 4.16 27.84
CA GLU A 56 28.06 3.33 27.50
C GLU A 56 27.27 2.89 28.75
N ARG A 57 27.97 2.64 29.86
CA ARG A 57 27.34 2.28 31.13
C ARG A 57 26.38 3.36 31.66
N GLU A 58 26.73 4.64 31.48
CA GLU A 58 25.89 5.77 31.92
C GLU A 58 24.63 5.89 31.05
N PHE A 59 24.77 5.67 29.74
CA PHE A 59 23.64 5.54 28.82
C PHE A 59 22.68 4.44 29.28
N LEU A 60 23.19 3.22 29.52
CA LEU A 60 22.39 2.09 29.99
C LEU A 60 21.70 2.38 31.32
N GLU A 61 22.39 3.00 32.27
CA GLU A 61 21.82 3.33 33.58
C GLU A 61 20.71 4.39 33.47
N PHE A 62 20.92 5.42 32.64
CA PHE A 62 19.91 6.45 32.40
C PHE A 62 18.65 5.85 31.77
N PHE A 63 18.78 5.13 30.65
CA PHE A 63 17.63 4.59 29.92
C PHE A 63 16.92 3.47 30.70
N ARG A 64 17.65 2.70 31.51
CA ARG A 64 17.05 1.73 32.44
C ARG A 64 16.15 2.40 33.48
N LYS A 65 16.59 3.54 34.05
CA LYS A 65 15.77 4.30 35.01
C LYS A 65 14.64 5.06 34.35
N ALA A 66 14.91 5.63 33.18
CA ALA A 66 13.98 6.54 32.51
C ALA A 66 12.83 5.82 31.83
N ILE A 67 13.14 4.81 31.04
CA ILE A 67 12.14 4.12 30.20
C ILE A 67 12.18 2.60 30.38
N GLY A 68 12.95 2.10 31.35
CA GLY A 68 12.99 0.67 31.63
C GLY A 68 13.75 -0.18 30.61
N LEU A 69 14.63 0.46 29.84
CA LEU A 69 15.41 -0.19 28.81
C LEU A 69 16.51 -1.08 29.41
N GLU A 70 16.62 -2.32 28.95
CA GLU A 70 17.74 -3.21 29.23
C GLU A 70 18.36 -3.70 27.91
N TYR A 71 19.60 -4.17 27.95
CA TYR A 71 20.30 -4.71 26.77
C TYR A 71 20.52 -6.21 26.93
N SER A 72 20.09 -6.98 25.92
CA SER A 72 20.37 -8.41 25.84
C SER A 72 21.67 -8.63 25.07
N TYR A 73 22.73 -9.06 25.76
CA TYR A 73 24.01 -9.40 25.11
C TYR A 73 23.91 -10.63 24.21
N THR A 74 22.98 -11.55 24.51
CA THR A 74 22.72 -12.75 23.70
C THR A 74 22.07 -12.40 22.38
N GLU A 75 20.99 -11.61 22.44
CA GLU A 75 20.20 -11.21 21.26
C GLU A 75 20.75 -9.94 20.58
N LYS A 76 21.74 -9.28 21.19
CA LYS A 76 22.33 -8.00 20.76
C LYS A 76 21.30 -6.93 20.46
N THR A 77 20.32 -6.78 21.36
CA THR A 77 19.20 -5.84 21.17
C THR A 77 18.78 -5.19 22.49
N TYR A 78 18.25 -3.97 22.38
CA TYR A 78 17.62 -3.23 23.46
C TYR A 78 16.16 -3.60 23.60
N TYR A 79 15.68 -3.75 24.84
CA TYR A 79 14.30 -4.13 25.10
C TYR A 79 13.72 -3.43 26.34
N PHE A 80 12.41 -3.24 26.33
CA PHE A 80 11.63 -2.65 27.41
C PHE A 80 11.25 -3.72 28.42
N LYS A 81 11.93 -3.75 29.57
CA LYS A 81 11.76 -4.82 30.55
C LYS A 81 10.35 -4.94 31.10
N GLN A 82 9.69 -3.82 31.36
CA GLN A 82 8.36 -3.78 31.95
C GLN A 82 7.29 -4.27 30.96
N LEU A 83 7.53 -4.10 29.67
CA LEU A 83 6.64 -4.56 28.60
C LEU A 83 6.95 -6.00 28.16
N SER A 84 8.10 -6.53 28.54
CA SER A 84 8.54 -7.87 28.16
C SER A 84 7.97 -8.95 29.08
N ALA A 85 7.53 -10.05 28.49
CA ALA A 85 7.16 -11.28 29.19
C ALA A 85 8.30 -12.31 29.06
N LYS A 86 8.23 -13.39 29.84
CA LYS A 86 9.29 -14.44 29.89
C LYS A 86 9.68 -14.95 28.50
N ASP A 87 8.70 -15.09 27.60
CA ASP A 87 8.89 -15.68 26.28
C ASP A 87 8.79 -14.64 25.13
N ASN A 88 8.47 -13.38 25.45
CA ASN A 88 8.30 -12.29 24.49
C ASN A 88 9.11 -11.06 24.91
N ILE A 89 10.23 -10.83 24.23
CA ILE A 89 11.04 -9.63 24.42
C ILE A 89 10.48 -8.50 23.56
N ILE A 90 10.11 -7.39 24.19
CA ILE A 90 9.58 -6.21 23.50
C ILE A 90 10.70 -5.22 23.25
N THR A 91 11.11 -5.11 22.00
CA THR A 91 12.10 -4.14 21.52
C THR A 91 11.42 -2.88 20.97
N TYR A 92 12.18 -1.85 20.60
CA TYR A 92 11.61 -0.68 19.94
C TYR A 92 10.94 -1.04 18.62
N GLY A 93 11.59 -1.88 17.80
CA GLY A 93 10.96 -2.38 16.58
C GLY A 93 9.71 -3.21 16.84
N ALA A 94 9.64 -3.98 17.94
CA ALA A 94 8.40 -4.67 18.28
C ALA A 94 7.26 -3.68 18.54
N LEU A 95 7.53 -2.54 19.20
CA LEU A 95 6.53 -1.49 19.37
C LEU A 95 6.11 -0.88 18.02
N ASN A 96 7.05 -0.65 17.10
CA ASN A 96 6.74 -0.16 15.75
C ASN A 96 5.81 -1.14 15.00
N GLY A 97 6.13 -2.44 15.02
CA GLY A 97 5.35 -3.46 14.32
C GLY A 97 3.99 -3.76 14.93
N LEU A 98 3.75 -3.43 16.20
CA LEU A 98 2.44 -3.61 16.84
C LEU A 98 1.54 -2.38 16.70
N SER A 99 2.14 -1.20 16.56
CA SER A 99 1.42 0.07 16.47
C SER A 99 0.59 0.14 15.20
N GLY A 100 -0.68 0.56 15.27
CA GLY A 100 -1.53 0.74 14.09
C GLY A 100 -2.14 -0.56 13.56
N ASP A 101 -1.32 -1.61 13.40
CA ASP A 101 -1.75 -2.90 12.84
C ASP A 101 -2.39 -3.83 13.88
N HIS A 102 -1.79 -3.92 15.06
CA HIS A 102 -2.27 -4.79 16.13
C HIS A 102 -2.97 -4.01 17.24
N GLU A 103 -2.50 -2.80 17.52
CA GLU A 103 -3.06 -1.95 18.57
C GLU A 103 -3.40 -0.55 18.09
N GLN A 104 -4.53 -0.03 18.57
CA GLN A 104 -5.10 1.21 18.06
C GLN A 104 -4.46 2.47 18.62
N ASN A 105 -3.86 2.39 19.81
CA ASN A 105 -3.29 3.53 20.51
C ASN A 105 -2.21 3.10 21.53
N PRO A 106 -1.29 4.00 21.92
CA PRO A 106 -0.17 3.67 22.81
C PRO A 106 -0.56 3.20 24.20
N LEU A 107 -1.69 3.68 24.76
CA LEU A 107 -2.09 3.29 26.10
C LEU A 107 -2.67 1.88 26.13
N ALA A 108 -3.47 1.51 25.13
CA ALA A 108 -3.94 0.14 24.94
C ALA A 108 -2.77 -0.82 24.68
N LEU A 109 -1.81 -0.43 23.83
CA LEU A 109 -0.60 -1.22 23.59
C LEU A 109 0.17 -1.49 24.87
N GLU A 110 0.41 -0.45 25.68
CA GLU A 110 1.07 -0.59 26.98
C GLU A 110 0.31 -1.58 27.88
N GLU A 111 -1.00 -1.39 28.04
CA GLU A 111 -1.85 -2.23 28.88
C GLU A 111 -1.81 -3.70 28.43
N ASP A 112 -2.02 -3.97 27.14
CA ASP A 112 -2.06 -5.33 26.61
C ASP A 112 -0.69 -6.04 26.67
N LEU A 113 0.42 -5.30 26.57
CA LEU A 113 1.75 -5.86 26.76
C LEU A 113 2.03 -6.24 28.22
N MET A 114 1.53 -5.46 29.19
CA MET A 114 1.69 -5.77 30.62
C MET A 114 0.97 -7.06 31.03
N TYR A 115 -0.13 -7.41 30.35
CA TYR A 115 -0.84 -8.66 30.59
C TYR A 115 -0.21 -9.83 29.82
N THR A 116 0.66 -10.60 30.47
CA THR A 116 1.35 -11.77 29.87
C THR A 116 0.48 -12.80 29.14
N ARG A 117 -0.84 -12.85 29.42
CA ARG A 117 -1.81 -13.76 28.77
C ARG A 117 -2.73 -13.05 27.77
N SER A 118 -2.48 -11.78 27.46
CA SER A 118 -3.24 -11.03 26.45
C SER A 118 -3.18 -11.70 25.10
N THR A 119 -4.19 -11.44 24.26
CA THR A 119 -4.21 -11.88 22.86
C THR A 119 -2.99 -11.33 22.12
N LEU A 120 -2.58 -10.09 22.42
CA LEU A 120 -1.41 -9.47 21.83
C LEU A 120 -0.12 -10.26 22.12
N ASN A 121 0.11 -10.70 23.37
CA ASN A 121 1.27 -11.53 23.71
C ASN A 121 1.26 -12.88 22.97
N GLN A 122 0.09 -13.47 22.71
CA GLN A 122 -0.01 -14.71 21.92
C GLN A 122 0.33 -14.46 20.45
N ILE A 123 -0.14 -13.34 19.89
CA ILE A 123 0.18 -12.91 18.54
C ILE A 123 1.69 -12.65 18.39
N ILE A 124 2.32 -11.97 19.35
CA ILE A 124 3.78 -11.74 19.34
C ILE A 124 4.55 -13.07 19.37
N ALA A 125 4.12 -14.03 20.18
CA ALA A 125 4.75 -15.36 20.21
C ALA A 125 4.63 -16.06 18.85
N LEU A 126 3.49 -15.94 18.18
CA LEU A 126 3.27 -16.45 16.84
C LEU A 126 4.19 -15.75 15.82
N HIS A 127 4.31 -14.43 15.85
CA HIS A 127 5.25 -13.71 14.98
C HIS A 127 6.69 -14.17 15.22
N ASN A 128 7.11 -14.32 16.47
CA ASN A 128 8.46 -14.78 16.80
C ASN A 128 8.73 -16.20 16.27
N GLU A 129 7.73 -17.10 16.31
CA GLU A 129 7.83 -18.43 15.70
C GLU A 129 8.04 -18.33 14.18
N TYR A 130 7.23 -17.50 13.50
CA TYR A 130 7.32 -17.32 12.05
C TYR A 130 8.62 -16.65 11.63
N ILE A 131 9.08 -15.62 12.33
CA ILE A 131 10.37 -14.95 12.05
C ILE A 131 11.50 -15.96 12.18
N LYS A 132 11.50 -16.79 13.23
CA LYS A 132 12.53 -17.81 13.43
C LYS A 132 12.52 -18.88 12.34
N LYS A 133 11.35 -19.23 11.81
CA LYS A 133 11.18 -20.33 10.87
C LYS A 133 11.32 -19.91 9.40
N PHE A 134 10.87 -18.70 9.06
CA PHE A 134 10.71 -18.22 7.70
C PHE A 134 11.37 -16.87 7.44
N GLY A 135 11.82 -16.16 8.47
CA GLY A 135 12.42 -14.83 8.34
C GLY A 135 11.40 -13.70 8.16
N THR A 136 10.10 -13.97 8.31
CA THR A 136 9.01 -12.99 8.15
C THR A 136 8.00 -13.10 9.28
N GLY A 137 7.14 -12.10 9.46
CA GLY A 137 6.02 -12.17 10.39
C GLY A 137 5.03 -13.31 10.10
N ALA A 138 4.15 -13.58 11.07
CA ALA A 138 3.04 -14.49 10.89
C ALA A 138 2.07 -13.95 9.81
N PRO A 139 1.52 -14.80 8.93
CA PRO A 139 0.57 -14.36 7.92
C PRO A 139 -0.75 -13.93 8.57
N SER A 140 -1.42 -12.94 7.97
CA SER A 140 -2.69 -12.38 8.43
C SER A 140 -3.76 -13.43 8.72
N THR A 141 -3.84 -14.48 7.89
CA THR A 141 -4.79 -15.59 8.06
C THR A 141 -4.61 -16.33 9.38
N GLU A 142 -3.36 -16.52 9.81
CA GLU A 142 -3.06 -17.18 11.08
C GLU A 142 -3.32 -16.25 12.26
N ILE A 143 -3.02 -14.95 12.12
CA ILE A 143 -3.33 -13.93 13.14
C ILE A 143 -4.85 -13.84 13.36
N MET A 144 -5.65 -13.87 12.29
CA MET A 144 -7.11 -13.83 12.35
C MET A 144 -7.74 -14.99 13.14
N HIS A 145 -7.04 -16.12 13.28
CA HIS A 145 -7.49 -17.22 14.15
C HIS A 145 -7.42 -16.84 15.64
N TYR A 146 -6.54 -15.92 16.03
CA TYR A 146 -6.38 -15.42 17.39
C TYR A 146 -7.17 -14.13 17.64
N ASP A 147 -7.17 -13.22 16.68
CA ASP A 147 -7.91 -11.96 16.77
C ASP A 147 -8.60 -11.60 15.45
N ILE A 148 -9.91 -11.80 15.41
CA ILE A 148 -10.72 -11.40 14.25
C ILE A 148 -10.79 -9.87 14.09
N LYS A 149 -10.53 -9.09 15.16
CA LYS A 149 -10.53 -7.62 15.10
C LYS A 149 -9.35 -7.07 14.30
N PHE A 150 -8.24 -7.80 14.22
CA PHE A 150 -7.08 -7.47 13.38
C PHE A 150 -7.50 -7.17 11.93
N ALA A 151 -8.32 -8.03 11.33
CA ALA A 151 -8.81 -7.84 9.96
C ALA A 151 -9.68 -6.59 9.82
N TRP A 152 -10.41 -6.22 10.88
CA TRP A 152 -11.20 -4.99 10.89
C TRP A 152 -10.31 -3.75 11.02
N PHE A 153 -9.30 -3.77 11.89
CA PHE A 153 -8.41 -2.62 12.11
C PHE A 153 -7.60 -2.26 10.87
N ALA A 154 -6.93 -3.25 10.27
CA ALA A 154 -6.17 -3.06 9.03
C ALA A 154 -7.05 -2.61 7.84
N ALA A 155 -8.34 -2.96 7.82
CA ALA A 155 -9.24 -2.59 6.73
C ALA A 155 -9.85 -1.18 6.86
N VAL A 156 -9.96 -0.64 8.07
CA VAL A 156 -10.64 0.65 8.33
C VAL A 156 -9.69 1.81 8.62
N ASP A 157 -8.45 1.53 9.03
CA ASP A 157 -7.46 2.57 9.23
C ASP A 157 -6.89 3.02 7.87
N LEU A 158 -7.31 4.18 7.39
CA LEU A 158 -6.88 4.72 6.10
C LEU A 158 -5.56 5.50 6.21
N SER A 159 -4.98 5.58 7.41
CA SER A 159 -3.79 6.36 7.70
C SER A 159 -2.48 5.62 7.44
N HIS A 160 -2.50 4.38 6.95
CA HIS A 160 -1.30 3.72 6.44
C HIS A 160 -0.87 4.27 5.06
N PHE A 161 -1.76 4.97 4.35
CA PHE A 161 -1.55 5.40 2.97
C PHE A 161 -1.27 6.88 2.83
N TYR A 162 -0.58 7.24 1.74
CA TYR A 162 -0.61 8.59 1.22
C TYR A 162 -1.96 8.89 0.56
N GLU A 163 -2.28 10.17 0.43
CA GLU A 163 -3.30 10.60 -0.51
C GLU A 163 -2.71 10.67 -1.92
N TYR A 164 -2.98 9.65 -2.74
CA TYR A 164 -2.47 9.60 -4.10
C TYR A 164 -2.93 10.80 -4.94
N GLY A 165 -1.97 11.47 -5.58
CA GLY A 165 -2.23 12.65 -6.42
C GLY A 165 -2.32 13.97 -5.65
N VAL A 166 -2.15 13.95 -4.31
CA VAL A 166 -2.18 15.13 -3.46
C VAL A 166 -0.76 15.58 -3.15
N SER A 167 -0.50 16.89 -3.26
CA SER A 167 0.83 17.47 -3.04
C SER A 167 1.30 17.31 -1.59
N TYR A 168 2.61 17.42 -1.40
CA TYR A 168 3.23 17.19 -0.09
C TYR A 168 2.69 18.09 1.03
N ASP A 169 2.54 19.39 0.77
CA ASP A 169 1.94 20.29 1.74
C ASP A 169 0.48 19.93 2.07
N ASP A 170 -0.29 19.53 1.06
CA ASP A 170 -1.69 19.16 1.23
C ASP A 170 -1.90 17.85 2.00
N GLN A 171 -0.92 16.93 2.01
CA GLN A 171 -0.94 15.75 2.89
C GLN A 171 -1.09 16.14 4.37
N LEU A 172 -0.69 17.36 4.76
CA LEU A 172 -0.74 17.82 6.15
C LEU A 172 -1.97 18.68 6.48
N ASN A 173 -2.91 18.85 5.55
CA ASN A 173 -4.09 19.70 5.75
C ASN A 173 -5.02 19.22 6.88
N ASP A 174 -5.05 17.92 7.11
CA ASP A 174 -5.84 17.28 8.17
C ASP A 174 -5.20 17.38 9.55
N PHE A 175 -3.98 17.94 9.67
CA PHE A 175 -3.36 18.17 10.96
C PHE A 175 -4.17 19.20 11.77
N GLU A 176 -4.46 18.85 13.03
CA GLU A 176 -5.13 19.72 13.99
C GLU A 176 -4.27 19.87 15.25
N LYS A 177 -3.89 21.11 15.57
CA LYS A 177 -3.12 21.41 16.79
C LYS A 177 -3.89 21.00 18.05
N GLU A 178 -5.21 21.06 18.01
CA GLU A 178 -6.13 20.66 19.06
C GLU A 178 -5.96 19.18 19.44
N HIS A 179 -5.59 18.30 18.50
CA HIS A 179 -5.28 16.90 18.81
C HIS A 179 -4.14 16.79 19.81
N LEU A 180 -3.08 17.58 19.67
CA LEU A 180 -1.95 17.55 20.61
C LEU A 180 -2.36 18.01 22.01
N ILE A 181 -3.23 19.01 22.10
CA ILE A 181 -3.74 19.51 23.39
C ILE A 181 -4.61 18.44 24.05
N LYS A 182 -5.45 17.73 23.27
CA LYS A 182 -6.28 16.63 23.76
C LYS A 182 -5.45 15.44 24.23
N LEU A 183 -4.41 15.04 23.48
CA LEU A 183 -3.53 13.91 23.82
C LEU A 183 -2.77 14.06 25.14
N LEU A 184 -2.72 15.27 25.72
CA LEU A 184 -2.21 15.46 27.09
C LEU A 184 -3.11 14.86 28.17
N LYS A 185 -4.33 14.47 27.81
CA LYS A 185 -5.31 13.86 28.70
C LYS A 185 -5.63 12.44 28.19
N PRO A 186 -5.34 11.38 28.98
CA PRO A 186 -5.60 10.00 28.59
C PRO A 186 -7.02 9.73 28.08
N ASP A 187 -8.03 10.34 28.69
CA ASP A 187 -9.45 10.17 28.32
C ASP A 187 -9.78 10.56 26.87
N TYR A 188 -8.93 11.33 26.20
CA TYR A 188 -9.13 11.75 24.81
C TYR A 188 -8.31 10.93 23.80
N VAL A 189 -7.46 10.01 24.25
CA VAL A 189 -6.56 9.25 23.36
C VAL A 189 -7.36 8.45 22.33
N GLU A 190 -8.37 7.68 22.76
CA GLU A 190 -9.22 6.92 21.84
C GLU A 190 -9.92 7.80 20.81
N GLN A 191 -10.44 8.97 21.24
CA GLN A 191 -11.08 9.91 20.34
C GLN A 191 -10.10 10.41 19.28
N VAL A 192 -8.93 10.89 19.69
CA VAL A 192 -7.94 11.46 18.75
C VAL A 192 -7.46 10.38 17.79
N PHE A 193 -7.17 9.16 18.25
CA PHE A 193 -6.77 8.07 17.35
C PHE A 193 -7.90 7.67 16.39
N SER A 194 -9.16 7.73 16.81
CA SER A 194 -10.31 7.53 15.92
C SER A 194 -10.41 8.60 14.82
N ASP A 195 -10.11 9.85 15.15
CA ASP A 195 -10.06 10.95 14.18
C ASP A 195 -8.88 10.76 13.20
N LEU A 196 -7.70 10.37 13.71
CA LEU A 196 -6.50 10.12 12.92
C LEU A 196 -6.61 8.94 11.94
N LYS A 197 -7.46 7.95 12.19
CA LYS A 197 -7.74 6.86 11.21
C LYS A 197 -8.22 7.36 9.86
N LYS A 198 -8.77 8.59 9.82
CA LYS A 198 -9.30 9.22 8.61
C LYS A 198 -8.31 10.18 7.95
N THR A 199 -7.08 10.31 8.44
CA THR A 199 -6.01 11.07 7.78
C THR A 199 -5.11 10.14 6.94
N ASN A 200 -3.99 10.66 6.44
CA ASN A 200 -2.93 9.88 5.79
C ASN A 200 -1.75 9.60 6.74
N SER A 201 -0.78 8.82 6.27
CA SER A 201 0.39 8.38 7.06
C SER A 201 1.28 9.53 7.49
N LEU A 202 1.55 10.50 6.61
CA LEU A 202 2.35 11.67 6.96
C LEU A 202 1.67 12.54 8.02
N CYS A 203 0.37 12.79 7.90
CA CYS A 203 -0.39 13.55 8.89
C CYS A 203 -0.41 12.85 10.25
N LYS A 204 -0.61 11.53 10.28
CA LYS A 204 -0.62 10.75 11.52
C LYS A 204 0.77 10.70 12.15
N TYR A 205 1.82 10.47 11.35
CA TYR A 205 3.20 10.56 11.78
C TYR A 205 3.50 11.91 12.43
N VAL A 206 3.28 13.05 11.75
CA VAL A 206 3.63 14.36 12.33
C VAL A 206 2.81 14.69 13.57
N THR A 207 1.56 14.21 13.67
CA THR A 207 0.75 14.40 14.87
C THR A 207 1.32 13.65 16.06
N LEU A 208 1.59 12.35 15.90
CA LEU A 208 2.09 11.49 16.97
C LEU A 208 3.54 11.83 17.33
N HIS A 209 4.38 12.12 16.34
CA HIS A 209 5.76 12.56 16.55
C HIS A 209 5.82 13.94 17.24
N SER A 210 4.95 14.89 16.88
CA SER A 210 4.85 16.17 17.60
C SER A 210 4.47 15.98 19.07
N MET A 211 3.57 15.02 19.35
CA MET A 211 3.20 14.67 20.72
C MET A 211 4.39 14.07 21.48
N ALA A 212 5.13 13.14 20.86
CA ALA A 212 6.34 12.55 21.43
C ALA A 212 7.40 13.62 21.75
N VAL A 213 7.70 14.50 20.81
CA VAL A 213 8.63 15.62 20.98
C VAL A 213 8.18 16.54 22.11
N TYR A 214 6.89 16.88 22.18
CA TYR A 214 6.35 17.72 23.24
C TYR A 214 6.46 17.07 24.64
N LEU A 215 6.17 15.78 24.75
CA LEU A 215 6.34 15.01 26.00
C LEU A 215 7.82 14.96 26.41
N ALA A 216 8.74 14.81 25.46
CA ALA A 216 10.17 14.87 25.71
C ALA A 216 10.62 16.26 26.19
N GLU A 217 10.11 17.35 25.61
CA GLU A 217 10.36 18.72 26.09
C GLU A 217 9.85 18.91 27.54
N ILE A 218 8.67 18.39 27.88
CA ILE A 218 8.15 18.39 29.26
C ILE A 218 9.11 17.62 30.18
N ALA A 219 9.51 16.41 29.79
CA ALA A 219 10.44 15.60 30.56
C ALA A 219 11.76 16.34 30.84
N GLY A 220 12.32 17.02 29.84
CA GLY A 220 13.55 17.79 29.98
C GLY A 220 13.41 18.94 30.99
N ASN A 221 12.31 19.70 30.88
CA ASN A 221 12.02 20.80 31.80
C ASN A 221 11.77 20.35 33.25
N THR A 222 11.26 19.14 33.43
CA THR A 222 10.92 18.58 34.75
C THR A 222 12.10 17.86 35.39
N MET A 223 13.09 17.42 34.62
CA MET A 223 14.21 16.58 35.08
C MET A 223 14.94 17.11 36.33
N ALA A 224 15.19 18.42 36.40
CA ALA A 224 15.88 19.05 37.53
C ALA A 224 15.00 19.20 38.79
N LYS A 225 13.67 19.13 38.64
CA LYS A 225 12.70 19.33 39.71
C LYS A 225 12.18 18.02 40.27
N ASP A 226 11.80 17.10 39.37
CA ASP A 226 11.28 15.78 39.69
C ASP A 226 11.73 14.79 38.60
N SER A 227 12.77 14.02 38.89
CA SER A 227 13.31 13.06 37.94
C SER A 227 12.34 11.89 37.68
N LEU A 228 11.52 11.51 38.65
CA LEU A 228 10.57 10.41 38.49
C LEU A 228 9.42 10.81 37.57
N GLU A 229 8.90 12.04 37.73
CA GLU A 229 7.90 12.59 36.82
C GLU A 229 8.48 12.77 35.41
N ALA A 230 9.71 13.28 35.29
CA ALA A 230 10.40 13.41 34.01
C ALA A 230 10.56 12.08 33.28
N TYR A 231 10.90 11.01 34.00
CA TYR A 231 11.03 9.66 33.43
C TYR A 231 9.70 9.14 32.87
N LYS A 232 8.56 9.41 33.53
CA LYS A 232 7.24 9.02 33.00
C LYS A 232 6.92 9.74 31.68
N TYR A 233 7.17 11.04 31.59
CA TYR A 233 6.97 11.77 30.35
C TYR A 233 7.91 11.28 29.24
N LEU A 234 9.17 10.98 29.55
CA LEU A 234 10.11 10.44 28.58
C LEU A 234 9.71 9.05 28.10
N TYR A 235 9.22 8.19 28.99
CA TYR A 235 8.68 6.88 28.62
C TYR A 235 7.53 7.01 27.62
N TYR A 236 6.53 7.86 27.91
CA TYR A 236 5.44 8.09 26.96
C TYR A 236 5.91 8.77 25.68
N ALA A 237 6.94 9.62 25.72
CA ALA A 237 7.52 10.19 24.51
C ALA A 237 8.04 9.10 23.56
N PHE A 238 8.79 8.11 24.07
CA PHE A 238 9.27 6.99 23.27
C PHE A 238 8.14 6.07 22.79
N LEU A 239 7.11 5.84 23.61
CA LEU A 239 5.96 5.01 23.25
C LEU A 239 5.11 5.67 22.14
N TYR A 240 4.83 6.97 22.24
CA TYR A 240 4.16 7.72 21.17
C TYR A 240 5.02 7.79 19.90
N ASN A 241 6.35 7.87 20.04
CA ASN A 241 7.23 7.89 18.89
C ASN A 241 7.29 6.54 18.16
N ALA A 242 7.25 5.42 18.87
CA ALA A 242 7.16 4.10 18.24
C ALA A 242 5.88 3.98 17.39
N PHE A 243 4.76 4.51 17.91
CA PHE A 243 3.52 4.64 17.15
C PHE A 243 3.64 5.56 15.94
N ALA A 244 4.37 6.67 16.07
CA ALA A 244 4.61 7.57 14.95
C ALA A 244 5.47 6.89 13.88
N ASP A 245 6.56 6.24 14.29
CA ASP A 245 7.55 5.62 13.41
C ASP A 245 6.94 4.50 12.57
N HIS A 246 5.92 3.78 13.06
CA HIS A 246 5.13 2.89 12.23
C HIS A 246 4.59 3.59 10.96
N PHE A 247 3.95 4.76 11.10
CA PHE A 247 3.44 5.52 9.95
C PHE A 247 4.56 6.21 9.14
N LEU A 248 5.71 6.48 9.76
CA LEU A 248 6.90 6.91 9.04
C LEU A 248 7.42 5.81 8.13
N GLU A 249 7.46 4.57 8.62
CA GLU A 249 7.87 3.38 7.89
C GLU A 249 6.90 3.09 6.74
N ASP A 250 5.58 3.14 6.98
CA ASP A 250 4.54 3.05 5.96
C ASP A 250 4.71 4.08 4.83
N SER A 251 5.21 5.27 5.15
CA SER A 251 5.45 6.34 4.18
C SER A 251 6.51 5.98 3.14
N PHE A 252 7.29 4.91 3.37
CA PHE A 252 8.22 4.37 2.38
C PHE A 252 7.62 3.24 1.53
N SER A 253 6.48 2.63 1.88
CA SER A 253 5.94 1.51 1.09
C SER A 253 5.38 1.98 -0.25
N SER A 254 5.89 1.43 -1.36
CA SER A 254 5.41 1.78 -2.71
C SER A 254 3.91 1.48 -2.91
N GLY A 255 3.38 0.44 -2.27
CA GLY A 255 1.94 0.17 -2.27
C GLY A 255 1.14 1.27 -1.55
N HIS A 256 1.69 1.82 -0.46
CA HIS A 256 1.08 2.89 0.32
C HIS A 256 1.11 4.25 -0.38
N LEU A 257 2.09 4.46 -1.28
CA LEU A 257 2.21 5.67 -2.08
C LEU A 257 1.22 5.74 -3.23
N VAL A 258 0.86 4.59 -3.82
CA VAL A 258 0.17 4.55 -5.11
C VAL A 258 -1.33 4.33 -4.96
N VAL A 259 -1.86 3.85 -3.83
CA VAL A 259 -3.28 3.48 -3.71
C VAL A 259 -4.19 4.68 -3.37
N ASN A 260 -5.42 4.70 -3.91
CA ASN A 260 -6.42 5.73 -3.57
C ASN A 260 -7.16 5.32 -2.31
N ARG A 261 -7.32 6.25 -1.35
CA ARG A 261 -8.08 6.04 -0.11
C ARG A 261 -9.57 5.84 -0.42
N SER A 262 -10.11 4.66 -0.09
CA SER A 262 -11.57 4.47 0.07
C SER A 262 -11.88 3.10 0.66
N ILE A 263 -12.73 3.07 1.69
CA ILE A 263 -13.17 1.84 2.40
C ILE A 263 -13.84 0.85 1.43
N PHE A 264 -14.64 1.35 0.47
CA PHE A 264 -15.31 0.52 -0.53
C PHE A 264 -14.33 -0.07 -1.58
N THR A 265 -13.19 0.59 -1.84
CA THR A 265 -12.18 0.10 -2.80
C THR A 265 -11.03 -0.65 -2.13
N ALA A 266 -10.74 -0.39 -0.84
CA ALA A 266 -9.78 -1.11 0.00
C ALA A 266 -10.10 -2.61 0.03
N LEU A 267 -11.39 -2.96 0.12
CA LEU A 267 -11.86 -4.34 0.26
C LEU A 267 -11.89 -5.16 -1.04
N ILE A 268 -11.86 -4.53 -2.23
CA ILE A 268 -12.14 -5.27 -3.49
C ILE A 268 -11.03 -5.14 -4.53
N ASN A 269 -10.38 -3.97 -4.69
CA ASN A 269 -9.51 -3.71 -5.86
C ASN A 269 -8.19 -2.97 -5.56
N ASN A 270 -8.11 -2.23 -4.46
CA ASN A 270 -6.90 -1.50 -4.10
C ASN A 270 -5.78 -2.41 -3.59
N ARG A 271 -6.13 -3.55 -3.00
CA ARG A 271 -5.15 -4.51 -2.48
C ARG A 271 -4.29 -5.13 -3.59
N ALA A 272 -4.87 -5.55 -4.70
CA ALA A 272 -4.08 -6.10 -5.80
C ALA A 272 -3.09 -5.07 -6.37
N LEU A 273 -3.51 -3.79 -6.42
CA LEU A 273 -2.63 -2.69 -6.84
C LEU A 273 -1.54 -2.41 -5.80
N HIS A 274 -1.89 -2.46 -4.52
CA HIS A 274 -0.98 -2.37 -3.39
C HIS A 274 0.13 -3.42 -3.51
N ASP A 275 -0.25 -4.70 -3.52
CA ASP A 275 0.67 -5.84 -3.53
C ASP A 275 1.55 -5.81 -4.78
N PHE A 276 0.98 -5.45 -5.95
CA PHE A 276 1.71 -5.27 -7.19
C PHE A 276 2.85 -4.25 -7.05
N TYR A 277 2.57 -3.06 -6.51
CA TYR A 277 3.60 -2.03 -6.36
C TYR A 277 4.57 -2.33 -5.23
N CYS A 278 4.15 -3.02 -4.16
CA CYS A 278 5.06 -3.51 -3.13
C CYS A 278 6.11 -4.47 -3.72
N GLU A 279 5.68 -5.38 -4.61
CA GLU A 279 6.55 -6.38 -5.24
C GLU A 279 7.46 -5.79 -6.33
N ASN A 280 6.90 -4.95 -7.22
CA ASN A 280 7.61 -4.44 -8.40
C ASN A 280 8.35 -3.13 -8.16
N GLY A 281 7.99 -2.43 -7.09
CA GLY A 281 8.52 -1.13 -6.71
C GLY A 281 8.14 0.01 -7.65
N MET A 282 8.51 1.22 -7.24
CA MET A 282 8.31 2.47 -7.98
C MET A 282 9.55 3.35 -7.89
N GLU A 283 9.84 4.12 -8.94
CA GLU A 283 10.80 5.21 -8.82
C GLU A 283 10.21 6.31 -7.93
N VAL A 284 10.98 6.75 -6.95
CA VAL A 284 10.62 7.82 -6.01
C VAL A 284 11.78 8.79 -5.84
N ILE A 285 11.49 9.95 -5.26
CA ILE A 285 12.50 10.92 -4.83
C ILE A 285 12.20 11.43 -3.42
N ASN A 286 13.19 12.00 -2.74
CA ASN A 286 13.00 12.76 -1.50
C ASN A 286 13.35 14.24 -1.65
N LEU A 287 13.16 15.04 -0.60
CA LEU A 287 13.48 16.47 -0.59
C LEU A 287 15.00 16.75 -0.65
N ASN A 288 15.84 15.76 -0.36
CA ASN A 288 17.28 15.84 -0.60
C ASN A 288 17.65 15.65 -2.08
N GLY A 289 16.67 15.40 -2.96
CA GLY A 289 16.90 15.24 -4.40
C GLY A 289 17.47 13.88 -4.77
N GLU A 290 17.42 12.92 -3.86
CA GLU A 290 17.86 11.55 -4.09
C GLU A 290 16.75 10.78 -4.80
N LYS A 291 17.09 10.08 -5.88
CA LYS A 291 16.17 9.23 -6.66
C LYS A 291 16.54 7.75 -6.45
N TRP A 292 15.56 6.89 -6.23
CA TRP A 292 15.78 5.44 -6.12
C TRP A 292 14.50 4.66 -6.46
N LYS A 293 14.63 3.34 -6.59
CA LYS A 293 13.51 2.42 -6.74
C LYS A 293 13.09 1.90 -5.36
N GLN A 294 11.91 2.29 -4.91
CA GLN A 294 11.34 1.92 -3.62
C GLN A 294 10.39 0.73 -3.78
N TYR A 295 10.55 -0.27 -2.91
CA TYR A 295 9.64 -1.40 -2.80
C TYR A 295 8.73 -1.21 -1.56
N GLY A 296 7.81 -2.13 -1.36
CA GLY A 296 6.90 -2.07 -0.21
C GLY A 296 7.00 -3.31 0.65
N ASP A 297 5.86 -3.60 1.26
CA ASP A 297 5.63 -4.69 2.20
C ASP A 297 6.22 -6.01 1.70
N ARG A 298 6.89 -6.73 2.60
CA ARG A 298 7.61 -8.00 2.36
C ARG A 298 8.78 -7.90 1.39
N ASN A 299 9.10 -6.70 0.93
CA ASN A 299 10.10 -6.44 -0.11
C ASN A 299 11.01 -5.24 0.26
N PHE A 300 10.99 -4.73 1.51
CA PHE A 300 11.75 -3.52 1.87
C PHE A 300 13.27 -3.67 1.67
N ASN A 301 13.78 -4.90 1.77
CA ASN A 301 15.18 -5.27 1.65
C ASN A 301 15.47 -6.19 0.45
N LYS A 302 14.74 -5.96 -0.65
CA LYS A 302 14.88 -6.74 -1.88
C LYS A 302 16.12 -6.31 -2.67
N TYR A 303 17.07 -7.23 -2.85
CA TYR A 303 18.13 -7.12 -3.85
C TYR A 303 17.54 -7.43 -5.22
N HIS A 304 17.65 -6.51 -6.17
CA HIS A 304 17.23 -6.75 -7.55
C HIS A 304 18.34 -6.34 -8.51
N SER A 305 18.69 -7.23 -9.44
CA SER A 305 19.62 -6.94 -10.53
C SER A 305 21.04 -6.50 -10.13
N GLU A 306 21.48 -6.70 -8.88
CA GLU A 306 22.83 -6.31 -8.41
C GLU A 306 23.97 -6.88 -9.26
N TRP A 307 23.72 -7.99 -9.95
CA TRP A 307 24.68 -8.67 -10.82
C TRP A 307 24.60 -8.22 -12.30
N GLU A 308 23.48 -7.65 -12.76
CA GLU A 308 23.20 -7.46 -14.19
C GLU A 308 24.18 -6.47 -14.85
N ASP A 309 24.63 -5.46 -14.11
CA ASP A 309 25.54 -4.42 -14.60
C ASP A 309 27.01 -4.63 -14.20
N LYS A 310 27.35 -5.77 -13.58
CA LYS A 310 28.72 -6.03 -13.09
C LYS A 310 29.52 -6.80 -14.13
N SER A 311 30.71 -6.29 -14.44
CA SER A 311 31.62 -6.93 -15.40
C SER A 311 32.44 -8.09 -14.80
N SER A 312 32.33 -8.33 -13.49
CA SER A 312 33.06 -9.38 -12.77
C SER A 312 32.28 -9.87 -11.56
N TYR A 313 32.35 -11.17 -11.29
CA TYR A 313 31.77 -11.79 -10.10
C TYR A 313 32.28 -11.19 -8.78
N LEU A 314 33.50 -10.63 -8.78
CA LEU A 314 34.08 -10.00 -7.58
C LEU A 314 33.44 -8.65 -7.22
N GLN A 315 32.63 -8.08 -8.11
CA GLN A 315 31.93 -6.80 -7.88
C GLN A 315 30.47 -7.00 -7.43
N ILE A 316 30.02 -8.24 -7.34
CA ILE A 316 28.67 -8.57 -6.88
C ILE A 316 28.70 -8.62 -5.36
N GLU A 317 28.01 -7.68 -4.74
CA GLU A 317 27.88 -7.60 -3.28
C GLU A 317 26.41 -7.73 -2.89
N TYR A 318 26.13 -8.63 -1.96
CA TYR A 318 24.84 -8.75 -1.30
C TYR A 318 25.04 -8.45 0.18
N PRO A 319 25.08 -7.17 0.58
CA PRO A 319 25.11 -6.82 1.99
C PRO A 319 23.89 -7.40 2.72
N PRO A 320 23.84 -7.33 4.06
CA PRO A 320 22.62 -7.69 4.78
C PRO A 320 21.47 -6.71 4.51
N LEU A 321 21.77 -5.43 4.25
CA LEU A 321 20.79 -4.38 3.95
C LEU A 321 21.13 -3.66 2.65
N THR A 322 20.12 -3.44 1.81
CA THR A 322 20.28 -2.59 0.63
C THR A 322 20.40 -1.13 1.06
N LYS A 323 21.02 -0.31 0.21
CA LYS A 323 21.04 1.14 0.41
C LYS A 323 19.64 1.73 0.54
N ASN A 324 18.63 1.15 -0.11
CA ASN A 324 17.25 1.64 -0.03
C ASN A 324 16.64 1.34 1.34
N SER A 325 16.91 0.16 1.91
CA SER A 325 16.48 -0.21 3.26
C SER A 325 17.14 0.65 4.33
N GLU A 326 18.42 1.00 4.15
CA GLU A 326 19.15 1.91 5.04
C GLU A 326 18.47 3.29 5.12
N ARG A 327 17.82 3.77 4.06
CA ARG A 327 17.10 5.07 4.07
C ARG A 327 15.95 5.10 5.06
N ILE A 328 15.21 3.99 5.15
CA ILE A 328 14.07 3.85 6.05
C ILE A 328 14.59 3.82 7.49
N ILE A 329 15.64 3.04 7.73
CA ILE A 329 16.32 2.95 9.04
C ILE A 329 16.85 4.34 9.46
N ASP A 330 17.48 5.07 8.54
CA ASP A 330 17.99 6.43 8.80
C ASP A 330 16.86 7.40 9.17
N ALA A 331 15.69 7.31 8.51
CA ALA A 331 14.54 8.14 8.83
C ALA A 331 14.00 7.86 10.23
N VAL A 332 13.88 6.59 10.61
CA VAL A 332 13.45 6.18 11.96
C VAL A 332 14.50 6.54 13.00
N THR A 333 15.80 6.38 12.70
CA THR A 333 16.89 6.83 13.58
C THR A 333 16.82 8.34 13.82
N LEU A 334 16.57 9.14 12.79
CA LEU A 334 16.39 10.59 12.94
C LEU A 334 15.17 10.90 13.81
N SER A 335 14.04 10.24 13.59
CA SER A 335 12.80 10.43 14.36
C SER A 335 13.03 10.16 15.86
N VAL A 336 13.60 9.02 16.23
CA VAL A 336 13.93 8.71 17.64
C VAL A 336 14.96 9.70 18.21
N SER A 337 15.95 10.09 17.40
CA SER A 337 16.96 11.06 17.80
C SER A 337 16.36 12.44 18.08
N GLU A 338 15.37 12.88 17.32
CA GLU A 338 14.66 14.15 17.50
C GLU A 338 13.92 14.22 18.83
N VAL A 339 13.29 13.11 19.25
CA VAL A 339 12.66 13.00 20.58
C VAL A 339 13.69 13.17 21.70
N PHE A 340 14.83 12.45 21.61
CA PHE A 340 15.87 12.58 22.63
C PHE A 340 16.54 13.97 22.63
N GLN A 341 16.78 14.56 21.45
CA GLN A 341 17.32 15.91 21.32
C GLN A 341 16.38 16.95 21.93
N ALA A 342 15.07 16.78 21.76
CA ALA A 342 14.07 17.65 22.36
C ALA A 342 14.12 17.59 23.90
N PHE A 343 14.22 16.39 24.46
CA PHE A 343 14.45 16.19 25.90
C PHE A 343 15.72 16.90 26.38
N ARG A 344 16.84 16.68 25.70
CA ARG A 344 18.15 17.26 26.06
C ARG A 344 18.14 18.78 25.99
N THR A 345 17.64 19.33 24.88
CA THR A 345 17.60 20.78 24.66
C THR A 345 16.70 21.45 25.69
N SER A 346 15.55 20.86 26.03
CA SER A 346 14.65 21.44 27.03
C SER A 346 15.24 21.39 28.45
N MET A 347 16.04 20.35 28.75
CA MET A 347 16.77 20.28 30.02
C MET A 347 17.86 21.36 30.13
N GLU A 348 18.54 21.67 29.02
CA GLU A 348 19.61 22.68 28.95
C GLU A 348 19.06 24.12 28.83
N GLU A 349 17.89 24.28 28.19
CA GLU A 349 17.20 25.55 27.98
C GLU A 349 15.75 25.54 28.50
N PRO A 350 15.51 25.55 29.83
CA PRO A 350 14.17 25.36 30.39
C PRO A 350 13.12 26.41 29.99
N ASN A 351 13.58 27.58 29.55
CA ASN A 351 12.74 28.71 29.12
C ASN A 351 12.44 28.72 27.61
N ARG A 352 12.99 27.76 26.85
CA ARG A 352 12.72 27.63 25.42
C ARG A 352 11.24 27.33 25.21
N LYS A 353 10.64 27.98 24.21
CA LYS A 353 9.26 27.69 23.80
C LYS A 353 9.17 26.28 23.25
N LYS A 354 8.19 25.51 23.74
CA LYS A 354 7.94 24.14 23.32
C LYS A 354 7.40 24.07 21.89
N ILE A 355 7.46 22.91 21.25
CA ILE A 355 7.06 22.74 19.85
C ILE A 355 5.61 23.20 19.60
N ILE A 356 4.67 22.83 20.47
CA ILE A 356 3.25 23.25 20.37
C ILE A 356 3.11 24.78 20.45
N GLU A 357 3.93 25.46 21.25
CA GLU A 357 3.92 26.92 21.39
C GLU A 357 4.54 27.62 20.18
N ARG A 358 5.45 26.94 19.47
CA ARG A 358 6.10 27.43 18.25
C ARG A 358 5.26 27.19 16.99
N MET A 359 4.27 26.29 17.04
CA MET A 359 3.41 25.98 15.89
C MET A 359 2.63 27.21 15.40
N PRO A 360 2.62 27.47 14.08
CA PRO A 360 1.88 28.59 13.50
C PRO A 360 0.35 28.39 13.64
N SER A 361 -0.41 29.48 13.54
CA SER A 361 -1.88 29.43 13.58
C SER A 361 -2.54 29.09 12.25
N GLY A 362 -1.81 29.20 11.13
CA GLY A 362 -2.35 28.97 9.79
C GLY A 362 -1.95 27.61 9.23
N LYS A 363 -2.93 26.81 8.76
CA LYS A 363 -2.70 25.47 8.21
C LYS A 363 -1.68 25.43 7.06
N ILE A 364 -1.71 26.44 6.19
CA ILE A 364 -0.77 26.58 5.06
C ILE A 364 0.71 26.69 5.47
N LEU A 365 0.99 27.00 6.75
CA LEU A 365 2.35 27.10 7.27
C LEU A 365 2.85 25.80 7.92
N TYR A 366 1.98 24.79 8.10
CA TYR A 366 2.34 23.55 8.77
C TYR A 366 3.39 22.76 8.02
N TYR A 367 3.26 22.64 6.70
CA TYR A 367 4.28 22.00 5.87
C TYR A 367 5.68 22.56 6.14
N LYS A 368 5.83 23.88 6.02
CA LYS A 368 7.10 24.55 6.25
C LYS A 368 7.59 24.33 7.68
N PHE A 369 6.70 24.46 8.67
CA PHE A 369 7.04 24.25 10.07
C PHE A 369 7.57 22.85 10.33
N PHE A 370 6.90 21.81 9.82
CA PHE A 370 7.30 20.42 10.06
C PHE A 370 8.59 20.05 9.33
N ILE A 371 8.78 20.44 8.07
CA ILE A 371 10.06 20.20 7.38
C ILE A 371 11.25 20.89 8.07
N GLU A 372 11.03 22.06 8.69
CA GLU A 372 12.08 22.78 9.42
C GLU A 372 12.39 22.17 10.79
N ASN A 373 11.44 21.47 11.42
CA ASN A 373 11.59 20.92 12.77
C ASN A 373 11.80 19.40 12.82
N PHE A 374 11.38 18.65 11.80
CA PHE A 374 11.47 17.19 11.69
C PHE A 374 12.23 16.81 10.42
N LYS A 375 13.51 16.48 10.58
CA LYS A 375 14.43 16.13 9.49
C LYS A 375 14.10 14.77 8.87
N ALA A 376 13.46 13.87 9.61
CA ALA A 376 12.99 12.59 9.08
C ALA A 376 12.10 12.77 7.82
N LEU A 377 11.26 13.82 7.79
CA LEU A 377 10.44 14.16 6.63
C LEU A 377 11.26 14.53 5.38
N SER A 378 12.54 14.90 5.51
CA SER A 378 13.36 15.16 4.32
C SER A 378 13.78 13.88 3.57
N LEU A 379 13.63 12.71 4.22
CA LEU A 379 14.03 11.41 3.69
C LEU A 379 12.89 10.62 3.07
N VAL A 380 11.63 10.89 3.46
CA VAL A 380 10.47 10.17 2.92
C VAL A 380 10.30 10.43 1.42
N PRO A 381 9.72 9.47 0.68
CA PRO A 381 9.27 9.70 -0.68
C PRO A 381 8.33 10.91 -0.77
N VAL A 382 8.61 11.79 -1.72
CA VAL A 382 7.73 12.91 -2.07
C VAL A 382 6.44 12.35 -2.70
N PRO A 383 5.25 12.76 -2.22
CA PRO A 383 3.97 12.29 -2.76
C PRO A 383 3.80 12.55 -4.26
N PHE A 384 3.20 11.60 -4.97
CA PHE A 384 2.78 11.79 -6.36
C PHE A 384 1.73 12.91 -6.46
N GLY A 385 1.90 13.80 -7.45
CA GLY A 385 1.11 15.02 -7.61
C GLY A 385 1.81 16.30 -7.12
N THR A 386 2.98 16.17 -6.48
CA THR A 386 3.74 17.32 -5.99
C THR A 386 4.44 18.08 -7.12
N ASP A 387 4.21 19.40 -7.23
CA ASP A 387 5.01 20.28 -8.10
C ASP A 387 6.27 20.76 -7.37
N LEU A 388 7.41 20.13 -7.68
CA LEU A 388 8.71 20.36 -7.05
C LEU A 388 9.25 21.79 -7.23
N LEU A 389 8.69 22.58 -8.15
CA LEU A 389 9.10 23.97 -8.35
C LEU A 389 8.81 24.84 -7.12
N TYR A 390 7.80 24.47 -6.31
CA TYR A 390 7.44 25.17 -5.08
C TYR A 390 8.23 24.69 -3.84
N TYR A 391 9.07 23.68 -3.99
CA TYR A 391 9.77 23.03 -2.88
C TYR A 391 11.28 23.24 -2.93
N ASN A 392 11.91 23.32 -1.76
CA ASN A 392 13.37 23.45 -1.65
C ASN A 392 14.07 22.08 -1.79
N VAL A 393 13.94 21.45 -2.97
CA VAL A 393 14.64 20.21 -3.29
C VAL A 393 16.12 20.49 -3.51
N LYS A 394 17.01 19.75 -2.83
CA LYS A 394 18.48 19.90 -2.93
C LYS A 394 19.07 19.31 -4.24
N SER A 395 18.49 19.65 -5.38
CA SER A 395 18.96 19.24 -6.70
C SER A 395 18.94 20.39 -7.71
N LYS A 396 19.95 20.41 -8.59
CA LYS A 396 20.04 21.38 -9.70
C LYS A 396 19.08 21.03 -10.85
N ASN A 397 18.61 19.78 -10.94
CA ASN A 397 17.79 19.28 -12.05
C ASN A 397 16.31 19.06 -11.66
N LYS A 398 15.67 20.03 -11.00
CA LYS A 398 14.26 19.89 -10.54
C LYS A 398 13.28 19.48 -11.65
N LYS A 399 13.47 19.98 -12.88
CA LYS A 399 12.61 19.64 -14.03
C LYS A 399 12.69 18.17 -14.42
N GLU A 400 13.85 17.55 -14.24
CA GLU A 400 14.05 16.13 -14.52
C GLU A 400 13.38 15.28 -13.44
N LEU A 401 13.58 15.66 -12.18
CA LEU A 401 12.97 15.00 -11.03
C LEU A 401 11.44 15.15 -10.98
N GLN A 402 10.88 16.21 -11.57
CA GLN A 402 9.44 16.45 -11.60
C GLN A 402 8.67 15.25 -12.18
N LYS A 403 9.22 14.60 -13.22
CA LYS A 403 8.59 13.45 -13.86
C LYS A 403 8.39 12.27 -12.91
N THR A 404 9.28 12.12 -11.92
CA THR A 404 9.22 11.01 -10.95
C THR A 404 8.09 11.18 -9.93
N VAL A 405 7.62 12.41 -9.70
CA VAL A 405 6.53 12.69 -8.75
C VAL A 405 5.22 13.06 -9.45
N GLU A 406 5.14 12.92 -10.77
CA GLU A 406 3.87 13.05 -11.48
C GLU A 406 2.97 11.84 -11.20
N SER A 407 1.65 12.03 -11.25
CA SER A 407 0.71 10.91 -11.15
C SER A 407 0.94 9.93 -12.30
N ILE A 408 1.23 8.68 -11.95
CA ILE A 408 1.45 7.54 -12.84
C ILE A 408 0.30 7.42 -13.87
N PRO A 409 0.54 7.77 -15.15
CA PRO A 409 -0.53 7.89 -16.16
C PRO A 409 -1.25 6.58 -16.49
N TYR A 410 -0.57 5.45 -16.26
CA TYR A 410 -1.05 4.11 -16.58
C TYR A 410 -1.51 3.31 -15.36
N ARG A 411 -1.51 3.91 -14.17
CA ARG A 411 -1.83 3.24 -12.91
C ARG A 411 -3.13 2.43 -12.97
N ASN A 412 -4.18 3.03 -13.50
CA ASN A 412 -5.49 2.36 -13.52
C ASN A 412 -5.56 1.26 -14.59
N TYR A 413 -4.70 1.29 -15.60
CA TYR A 413 -4.53 0.15 -16.49
C TYR A 413 -3.94 -1.03 -15.73
N ILE A 414 -2.85 -0.82 -14.99
CA ILE A 414 -2.25 -1.86 -14.14
C ILE A 414 -3.28 -2.41 -13.16
N ARG A 415 -4.03 -1.53 -12.50
CA ARG A 415 -5.14 -1.93 -11.62
C ARG A 415 -6.13 -2.85 -12.34
N SER A 416 -6.53 -2.54 -13.57
CA SER A 416 -7.42 -3.42 -14.37
C SER A 416 -6.81 -4.78 -14.75
N ARG A 417 -5.48 -4.94 -14.66
CA ARG A 417 -4.78 -6.21 -14.92
C ARG A 417 -4.69 -7.07 -13.67
N VAL A 418 -4.35 -6.46 -12.54
CA VAL A 418 -4.07 -7.19 -11.29
C VAL A 418 -5.31 -7.34 -10.41
N ALA A 419 -6.28 -6.44 -10.52
CA ALA A 419 -7.52 -6.48 -9.76
C ALA A 419 -8.66 -7.15 -10.54
N ASN A 420 -9.72 -7.50 -9.83
CA ASN A 420 -10.95 -8.00 -10.42
C ASN A 420 -11.61 -6.91 -11.28
N SER A 421 -12.00 -7.24 -12.52
CA SER A 421 -12.68 -6.30 -13.40
C SER A 421 -14.01 -6.82 -13.94
N LEU A 422 -14.97 -5.90 -14.08
CA LEU A 422 -16.28 -6.15 -14.66
C LEU A 422 -16.41 -5.35 -15.95
N LEU A 423 -16.77 -6.03 -17.04
CA LEU A 423 -16.87 -5.47 -18.37
C LEU A 423 -18.22 -5.76 -18.99
N VAL A 424 -18.66 -4.84 -19.84
CA VAL A 424 -19.81 -5.03 -20.73
C VAL A 424 -19.31 -5.02 -22.16
N GLY A 425 -19.56 -6.10 -22.88
CA GLY A 425 -19.32 -6.21 -24.31
C GLY A 425 -20.58 -5.93 -25.11
N LEU A 426 -20.49 -5.04 -26.09
CA LEU A 426 -21.55 -4.76 -27.06
C LEU A 426 -21.04 -5.08 -28.46
N GLY A 427 -21.71 -5.97 -29.17
CA GLY A 427 -21.19 -6.42 -30.44
C GLY A 427 -22.15 -7.20 -31.30
N GLY A 428 -21.61 -7.83 -32.33
CA GLY A 428 -22.36 -8.61 -33.29
C GLY A 428 -21.56 -8.88 -34.55
N ASN A 429 -22.28 -9.30 -35.59
CA ASN A 429 -21.67 -9.63 -36.87
C ASN A 429 -21.96 -8.52 -37.88
N PHE A 430 -20.92 -7.98 -38.53
CA PHE A 430 -21.10 -6.97 -39.59
C PHE A 430 -21.55 -7.57 -40.92
N THR A 431 -21.30 -8.85 -41.12
CA THR A 431 -21.72 -9.62 -42.28
C THR A 431 -22.71 -10.68 -41.84
N LYS A 432 -23.62 -11.04 -42.76
CA LYS A 432 -24.54 -12.14 -42.51
C LYS A 432 -23.77 -13.40 -42.16
N ASN A 433 -24.17 -14.07 -41.08
CA ASN A 433 -23.59 -15.35 -40.71
C ASN A 433 -23.83 -16.39 -41.82
N SER A 434 -23.30 -17.59 -41.66
CA SER A 434 -23.41 -18.65 -42.68
C SER A 434 -24.85 -19.08 -43.05
N LYS A 435 -25.86 -18.61 -42.32
CA LYS A 435 -27.29 -18.81 -42.57
C LYS A 435 -28.02 -17.56 -43.10
N GLY A 436 -27.31 -16.44 -43.29
CA GLY A 436 -27.93 -15.21 -43.77
C GLY A 436 -28.42 -14.26 -42.67
N GLU A 437 -28.08 -14.52 -41.40
CA GLU A 437 -28.64 -13.84 -40.22
C GLU A 437 -27.67 -12.77 -39.67
N TYR A 438 -28.21 -11.72 -39.05
CA TYR A 438 -27.43 -10.78 -38.25
C TYR A 438 -27.46 -11.24 -36.79
N THR A 439 -26.28 -11.28 -36.16
CA THR A 439 -26.15 -11.58 -34.73
C THR A 439 -25.89 -10.29 -33.97
N SER A 440 -26.66 -10.03 -32.91
CA SER A 440 -26.38 -8.98 -31.92
C SER A 440 -26.04 -9.63 -30.58
N ILE A 441 -25.00 -9.13 -29.90
CA ILE A 441 -24.44 -9.71 -28.68
C ILE A 441 -24.36 -8.64 -27.59
N ILE A 442 -24.83 -8.99 -26.40
CA ILE A 442 -24.50 -8.32 -25.14
C ILE A 442 -23.75 -9.33 -24.28
N GLU A 443 -22.58 -8.96 -23.79
CA GLU A 443 -21.73 -9.77 -22.92
C GLU A 443 -21.55 -9.06 -21.58
N LEU A 444 -21.67 -9.81 -20.48
CA LEU A 444 -21.17 -9.43 -19.18
C LEU A 444 -19.96 -10.30 -18.88
N ARG A 445 -18.80 -9.69 -18.63
CA ARG A 445 -17.55 -10.41 -18.39
C ARG A 445 -16.94 -10.00 -17.05
N PHE A 446 -16.46 -11.00 -16.33
CA PHE A 446 -15.74 -10.84 -15.09
C PHE A 446 -14.34 -11.44 -15.26
N ASN A 447 -13.32 -10.60 -15.19
CA ASN A 447 -11.93 -11.06 -15.14
C ASN A 447 -11.48 -11.05 -13.69
N LEU A 448 -10.96 -12.19 -13.24
CA LEU A 448 -10.38 -12.32 -11.92
C LEU A 448 -8.96 -11.73 -11.93
N GLY A 449 -8.59 -11.06 -10.84
CA GLY A 449 -7.24 -10.55 -10.63
C GLY A 449 -6.20 -11.65 -10.68
N THR A 450 -4.95 -11.29 -10.98
CA THR A 450 -3.87 -12.26 -11.19
C THR A 450 -2.53 -11.83 -10.64
N ASN A 451 -1.79 -12.82 -10.12
CA ASN A 451 -0.37 -12.72 -9.77
C ASN A 451 0.53 -13.41 -10.82
N PHE A 452 -0.06 -13.89 -11.92
CA PHE A 452 0.68 -14.49 -13.04
C PHE A 452 0.91 -13.43 -14.10
N TYR A 453 2.03 -12.72 -13.97
CA TYR A 453 2.42 -11.66 -14.90
C TYR A 453 3.93 -11.59 -15.05
N SER A 454 4.37 -10.87 -16.09
CA SER A 454 5.75 -10.42 -16.26
C SER A 454 5.68 -8.91 -16.48
N PHE A 455 6.35 -8.17 -15.60
CA PHE A 455 6.39 -6.71 -15.63
C PHE A 455 7.83 -6.24 -15.79
N ASN A 456 8.16 -5.75 -16.98
CA ASN A 456 9.54 -5.61 -17.43
C ASN A 456 9.97 -4.16 -17.58
N TYR A 457 11.24 -3.93 -17.26
CA TYR A 457 11.98 -2.71 -17.56
C TYR A 457 13.15 -3.04 -18.49
N ASN A 458 13.57 -2.09 -19.31
CA ASN A 458 14.76 -2.25 -20.13
C ASN A 458 16.05 -2.03 -19.29
N TYR A 459 17.23 -2.16 -19.91
CA TYR A 459 18.53 -1.96 -19.24
C TYR A 459 18.72 -0.55 -18.65
N GLU A 460 17.97 0.45 -19.13
CA GLU A 460 17.99 1.82 -18.60
C GLU A 460 16.92 2.02 -17.50
N LEU A 461 16.27 0.94 -17.05
CA LEU A 461 15.14 0.93 -16.11
C LEU A 461 13.91 1.70 -16.60
N GLU A 462 13.75 1.79 -17.92
CA GLU A 462 12.65 2.45 -18.61
C GLU A 462 11.61 1.42 -19.13
N LYS A 463 10.34 1.81 -19.24
CA LYS A 463 9.30 1.00 -19.89
C LYS A 463 9.41 1.01 -21.41
N LYS A 464 10.01 2.03 -22.01
CA LYS A 464 10.08 2.13 -23.47
C LYS A 464 10.70 0.90 -24.13
N GLY A 465 9.98 0.30 -25.09
CA GLY A 465 10.42 -0.86 -25.85
C GLY A 465 10.25 -2.20 -25.13
N THR A 466 9.63 -2.22 -23.95
CA THR A 466 9.33 -3.45 -23.22
C THR A 466 7.93 -3.98 -23.53
N MET A 467 7.68 -5.23 -23.13
CA MET A 467 6.37 -5.86 -23.17
C MET A 467 6.06 -6.45 -21.79
N ASP A 468 4.91 -6.10 -21.25
CA ASP A 468 4.36 -6.77 -20.07
C ASP A 468 3.35 -7.82 -20.50
N SER A 469 3.20 -8.87 -19.70
CA SER A 469 2.19 -9.91 -19.94
C SER A 469 1.43 -10.23 -18.68
N TRP A 470 0.13 -10.48 -18.81
CA TRP A 470 -0.80 -10.72 -17.71
C TRP A 470 -1.72 -11.88 -18.06
N PHE A 471 -1.91 -12.82 -17.14
CA PHE A 471 -2.71 -14.03 -17.38
C PHE A 471 -3.67 -14.27 -16.23
N GLY A 472 -4.96 -14.32 -16.47
CA GLY A 472 -5.95 -14.50 -15.40
C GLY A 472 -7.11 -15.41 -15.79
N PRO A 473 -7.91 -15.86 -14.82
CA PRO A 473 -9.17 -16.53 -15.10
C PRO A 473 -10.25 -15.53 -15.52
N THR A 474 -11.15 -15.96 -16.40
CA THR A 474 -12.29 -15.15 -16.85
C THR A 474 -13.60 -15.95 -16.84
N VAL A 475 -14.69 -15.27 -16.55
CA VAL A 475 -16.05 -15.77 -16.63
C VAL A 475 -16.86 -14.82 -17.50
N SER A 476 -17.58 -15.33 -18.49
CA SER A 476 -18.45 -14.50 -19.33
C SER A 476 -19.86 -15.08 -19.43
N PHE A 477 -20.83 -14.18 -19.39
CA PHE A 477 -22.23 -14.45 -19.65
C PHE A 477 -22.67 -13.66 -20.87
N GLN A 478 -23.17 -14.35 -21.88
CA GLN A 478 -23.53 -13.76 -23.16
C GLN A 478 -25.03 -13.93 -23.40
N ILE A 479 -25.68 -12.86 -23.84
CA ILE A 479 -27.02 -12.89 -24.43
C ILE A 479 -26.86 -12.48 -25.88
N GLY A 480 -27.29 -13.35 -26.80
CA GLY A 480 -27.28 -13.05 -28.21
C GLY A 480 -28.63 -13.28 -28.86
N ASN A 481 -28.84 -12.59 -29.97
CA ASN A 481 -30.02 -12.75 -30.82
C ASN A 481 -29.54 -12.89 -32.27
N THR A 482 -30.05 -13.91 -32.99
CA THR A 482 -29.91 -14.01 -34.44
C THR A 482 -31.21 -13.65 -35.16
N GLU A 483 -31.13 -12.72 -36.11
CA GLU A 483 -32.28 -12.27 -36.91
C GLU A 483 -32.16 -12.71 -38.37
N MET A 484 -33.16 -13.48 -38.83
CA MET A 484 -33.33 -13.88 -40.23
C MET A 484 -34.77 -13.61 -40.68
N PHE A 485 -34.98 -12.73 -41.67
CA PHE A 485 -36.30 -12.48 -42.29
C PHE A 485 -37.47 -12.38 -41.27
N LYS A 486 -37.33 -11.55 -40.23
CA LYS A 486 -38.29 -11.32 -39.12
C LYS A 486 -38.44 -12.44 -38.07
N LYS A 487 -37.67 -13.52 -38.14
CA LYS A 487 -37.60 -14.53 -37.05
C LYS A 487 -36.39 -14.24 -36.16
N LYS A 488 -36.68 -14.09 -34.86
CA LYS A 488 -35.72 -13.79 -33.80
C LYS A 488 -35.44 -15.06 -33.02
N ASN A 489 -34.18 -15.50 -32.96
CA ASN A 489 -33.76 -16.62 -32.11
C ASN A 489 -32.80 -16.10 -31.04
N ASP A 490 -33.23 -16.18 -29.79
CA ASP A 490 -32.40 -15.79 -28.65
C ASP A 490 -31.56 -16.98 -28.18
N TYR A 491 -30.32 -16.71 -27.81
CA TYR A 491 -29.44 -17.66 -27.15
C TYR A 491 -28.76 -17.02 -25.94
N THR A 492 -28.41 -17.86 -24.98
CA THR A 492 -27.57 -17.46 -23.84
C THR A 492 -26.34 -18.36 -23.78
N ALA A 493 -25.21 -17.86 -23.30
CA ALA A 493 -24.03 -18.67 -23.05
C ALA A 493 -23.39 -18.30 -21.72
N LEU A 494 -22.88 -19.31 -21.02
CA LEU A 494 -22.01 -19.14 -19.86
C LEU A 494 -20.69 -19.80 -20.20
N LYS A 495 -19.59 -19.03 -20.12
CA LYS A 495 -18.25 -19.47 -20.51
C LYS A 495 -17.27 -19.18 -19.37
N LEU A 496 -16.28 -20.05 -19.27
CA LEU A 496 -15.15 -20.00 -18.35
C LEU A 496 -13.88 -20.13 -19.17
N GLY A 497 -12.83 -19.41 -18.81
CA GLY A 497 -11.59 -19.45 -19.58
C GLY A 497 -10.43 -18.73 -18.95
N VAL A 498 -9.45 -18.44 -19.78
CA VAL A 498 -8.27 -17.64 -19.44
C VAL A 498 -8.29 -16.37 -20.28
N ASN A 499 -7.95 -15.24 -19.65
CA ASN A 499 -7.61 -14.00 -20.35
C ASN A 499 -6.08 -13.82 -20.37
N SER A 500 -5.56 -13.40 -21.51
CA SER A 500 -4.16 -12.99 -21.65
C SER A 500 -4.12 -11.54 -22.13
N ILE A 501 -3.25 -10.73 -21.55
CA ILE A 501 -3.07 -9.33 -21.97
C ILE A 501 -1.57 -9.08 -22.13
N TYR A 502 -1.19 -8.44 -23.23
CA TYR A 502 0.17 -8.05 -23.56
C TYR A 502 0.22 -6.54 -23.78
N ASP A 503 0.86 -5.82 -22.86
CA ASP A 503 1.01 -4.36 -22.94
C ASP A 503 2.37 -4.03 -23.57
N ILE A 504 2.35 -3.43 -24.78
CA ILE A 504 3.56 -3.13 -25.57
C ILE A 504 3.87 -1.64 -25.47
N TRP A 505 4.97 -1.31 -24.80
CA TRP A 505 5.32 0.04 -24.40
C TRP A 505 6.11 0.80 -25.47
N LEU A 506 5.59 1.97 -25.86
CA LEU A 506 6.24 2.87 -26.82
C LEU A 506 6.95 4.05 -26.14
N SER A 507 6.57 4.36 -24.90
CA SER A 507 7.23 5.32 -24.01
C SER A 507 6.92 5.00 -22.56
N GLU A 508 7.50 5.71 -21.59
CA GLU A 508 7.22 5.55 -20.14
C GLU A 508 5.74 5.61 -19.75
N SER A 509 4.88 6.21 -20.57
CA SER A 509 3.48 6.44 -20.23
C SER A 509 2.50 6.01 -21.31
N ARG A 510 2.96 5.42 -22.42
CA ARG A 510 2.12 5.07 -23.57
C ARG A 510 2.42 3.66 -24.04
N PHE A 511 1.38 2.86 -24.13
CA PHE A 511 1.42 1.51 -24.66
C PHE A 511 0.13 1.21 -25.42
N PHE A 512 0.15 0.19 -26.26
CA PHE A 512 -1.07 -0.44 -26.75
C PHE A 512 -1.11 -1.87 -26.25
N SER A 513 -2.32 -2.42 -26.08
CA SER A 513 -2.47 -3.78 -25.58
C SER A 513 -3.02 -4.68 -26.67
N VAL A 514 -2.47 -5.88 -26.76
CA VAL A 514 -3.11 -7.03 -27.41
C VAL A 514 -3.65 -7.90 -26.31
N TYR A 515 -4.91 -8.32 -26.40
CA TYR A 515 -5.50 -9.22 -25.42
C TYR A 515 -6.26 -10.35 -26.10
N ASP A 516 -6.38 -11.49 -25.44
CA ASP A 516 -7.15 -12.63 -25.91
C ASP A 516 -7.94 -13.27 -24.78
N TYR A 517 -8.98 -13.98 -25.18
CA TYR A 517 -9.71 -14.90 -24.31
C TYR A 517 -9.80 -16.26 -24.99
N LEU A 518 -9.46 -17.29 -24.23
CA LEU A 518 -9.66 -18.69 -24.59
C LEU A 518 -10.70 -19.28 -23.66
N GLU A 519 -11.94 -19.39 -24.14
CA GLU A 519 -13.09 -19.74 -23.31
C GLU A 519 -13.81 -20.99 -23.81
N THR A 520 -14.33 -21.78 -22.87
CA THR A 520 -15.23 -22.89 -23.15
C THR A 520 -16.44 -22.82 -22.24
N GLY A 521 -17.57 -23.35 -22.68
CA GLY A 521 -18.81 -23.20 -21.93
C GLY A 521 -20.00 -23.95 -22.49
N ILE A 522 -21.18 -23.51 -22.04
CA ILE A 522 -22.47 -24.03 -22.50
C ILE A 522 -23.26 -22.89 -23.12
N GLN A 523 -23.75 -23.11 -24.33
CA GLN A 523 -24.71 -22.26 -25.02
C GLN A 523 -26.09 -22.93 -25.02
N TRP A 524 -27.11 -22.18 -24.60
CA TRP A 524 -28.51 -22.56 -24.70
C TRP A 524 -29.14 -21.83 -25.87
N ASP A 525 -29.67 -22.60 -26.82
CA ASP A 525 -30.37 -22.08 -28.00
C ASP A 525 -31.61 -22.94 -28.23
N ASN A 526 -32.79 -22.32 -28.21
CA ASN A 526 -34.10 -22.98 -28.34
C ASN A 526 -34.30 -24.15 -27.36
N GLY A 527 -33.87 -23.99 -26.11
CA GLY A 527 -33.99 -25.00 -25.06
C GLY A 527 -32.96 -26.14 -25.13
N ILE A 528 -32.02 -26.11 -26.08
CA ILE A 528 -30.97 -27.12 -26.23
C ILE A 528 -29.64 -26.55 -25.74
N ALA A 529 -29.05 -27.22 -24.74
CA ALA A 529 -27.70 -26.95 -24.26
C ALA A 529 -26.64 -27.59 -25.18
N ARG A 530 -25.64 -26.83 -25.61
CA ARG A 530 -24.51 -27.31 -26.41
C ARG A 530 -23.21 -26.77 -25.86
N ALA A 531 -22.14 -27.56 -25.95
CA ALA A 531 -20.81 -27.05 -25.67
C ALA A 531 -20.45 -25.93 -26.67
N VAL A 532 -19.73 -24.92 -26.20
CA VAL A 532 -19.20 -23.83 -27.05
C VAL A 532 -17.75 -23.58 -26.69
N PHE A 533 -16.91 -23.36 -27.70
CA PHE A 533 -15.55 -22.87 -27.55
C PHE A 533 -15.44 -21.52 -28.25
N THR A 534 -14.87 -20.52 -27.58
CA THR A 534 -14.83 -19.13 -28.07
C THR A 534 -13.42 -18.57 -27.93
N PRO A 535 -12.52 -18.80 -28.91
CA PRO A 535 -11.28 -18.06 -29.00
C PRO A 535 -11.57 -16.65 -29.51
N SER A 536 -10.89 -15.66 -28.93
CA SER A 536 -11.04 -14.27 -29.33
C SER A 536 -9.78 -13.47 -29.07
N VAL A 537 -9.51 -12.46 -29.90
CA VAL A 537 -8.37 -11.56 -29.82
C VAL A 537 -8.83 -10.12 -30.00
N GLY A 538 -8.24 -9.21 -29.26
CA GLY A 538 -8.61 -7.81 -29.24
C GLY A 538 -7.43 -6.87 -29.07
N LEU A 539 -7.70 -5.59 -29.30
CA LEU A 539 -6.75 -4.50 -29.22
C LEU A 539 -7.30 -3.41 -28.28
N GLN A 540 -6.42 -2.85 -27.45
CA GLN A 540 -6.70 -1.70 -26.59
C GLN A 540 -5.78 -0.53 -26.92
N PHE A 541 -6.36 0.63 -27.26
CA PHE A 541 -5.63 1.80 -27.76
C PHE A 541 -5.64 3.01 -26.81
N GLY A 542 -6.39 2.96 -25.70
CA GLY A 542 -6.59 4.13 -24.83
C GLY A 542 -5.28 4.78 -24.35
N SER A 543 -4.37 3.96 -23.82
CA SER A 543 -3.06 4.42 -23.33
C SER A 543 -2.20 5.01 -24.46
N LEU A 544 -2.22 4.40 -25.65
CA LEU A 544 -1.43 4.82 -26.81
C LEU A 544 -1.73 6.28 -27.22
N ILE A 545 -3.02 6.63 -27.26
CA ILE A 545 -3.46 7.97 -27.67
C ILE A 545 -3.59 8.95 -26.49
N GLY A 546 -3.15 8.54 -25.30
CA GLY A 546 -3.16 9.37 -24.10
C GLY A 546 -4.56 9.65 -23.54
N ILE A 547 -5.57 8.86 -23.93
CA ILE A 547 -6.93 8.98 -23.39
C ILE A 547 -7.02 8.16 -22.12
N LYS A 548 -7.24 8.85 -21.01
CA LYS A 548 -7.25 8.27 -19.67
C LYS A 548 -8.67 7.97 -19.20
N TYR A 549 -9.40 7.09 -19.92
CA TYR A 549 -10.77 6.72 -19.54
C TYR A 549 -10.89 6.30 -18.08
N TYR A 550 -9.92 5.54 -17.60
CA TYR A 550 -9.91 5.01 -16.25
C TYR A 550 -9.75 6.09 -15.15
N GLU A 551 -9.31 7.31 -15.48
CA GLU A 551 -9.26 8.44 -14.53
C GLU A 551 -10.57 9.24 -14.49
N LEU A 552 -11.48 9.02 -15.46
CA LEU A 552 -12.74 9.76 -15.54
C LEU A 552 -13.82 9.15 -14.62
N PRO A 553 -14.70 9.99 -14.04
CA PRO A 553 -15.90 9.53 -13.36
C PRO A 553 -16.74 8.61 -14.27
N ILE A 554 -17.34 7.56 -13.69
CA ILE A 554 -18.10 6.53 -14.43
C ILE A 554 -19.15 7.15 -15.37
N TRP A 555 -19.84 8.21 -14.94
CA TRP A 555 -20.88 8.89 -15.71
C TRP A 555 -20.35 9.68 -16.93
N ILE A 556 -19.05 10.00 -16.99
CA ILE A 556 -18.37 10.52 -18.18
C ILE A 556 -17.75 9.36 -18.98
N ARG A 557 -17.10 8.43 -18.28
CA ARG A 557 -16.34 7.34 -18.88
C ARG A 557 -17.20 6.46 -19.77
N ILE A 558 -18.33 5.95 -19.26
CA ILE A 558 -19.17 5.00 -20.00
C ILE A 558 -19.71 5.62 -21.31
N PRO A 559 -20.33 6.83 -21.31
CA PRO A 559 -20.73 7.47 -22.56
C PRO A 559 -19.58 7.69 -23.55
N LEU A 560 -18.39 8.02 -23.05
CA LEU A 560 -17.24 8.28 -23.90
C LEU A 560 -16.66 6.99 -24.51
N GLU A 561 -16.59 5.91 -23.74
CA GLU A 561 -16.21 4.57 -24.23
C GLU A 561 -17.20 4.03 -25.28
N LEU A 562 -18.49 4.38 -25.17
CA LEU A 562 -19.50 4.07 -26.19
C LEU A 562 -19.29 4.85 -27.50
N LEU A 563 -18.93 6.14 -27.39
CA LEU A 563 -18.71 7.01 -28.56
C LEU A 563 -17.37 6.73 -29.25
N LEU A 564 -16.36 6.36 -28.48
CA LEU A 564 -15.01 6.09 -28.96
C LEU A 564 -14.51 4.77 -28.33
N PRO A 565 -14.94 3.61 -28.87
CA PRO A 565 -14.57 2.29 -28.35
C PRO A 565 -13.10 2.02 -28.66
N LEU A 566 -12.25 2.24 -27.66
CA LEU A 566 -10.80 2.01 -27.77
C LEU A 566 -10.38 0.60 -27.36
N LYS A 567 -11.34 -0.27 -27.05
CA LYS A 567 -11.13 -1.69 -26.73
C LYS A 567 -12.05 -2.53 -27.59
N LEU A 568 -11.49 -3.18 -28.60
CA LEU A 568 -12.23 -3.93 -29.62
C LEU A 568 -11.73 -5.37 -29.68
N ARG A 569 -12.65 -6.32 -29.79
CA ARG A 569 -12.37 -7.76 -29.82
C ARG A 569 -13.05 -8.43 -30.99
N PHE A 570 -12.30 -9.25 -31.72
CA PHE A 570 -12.81 -10.17 -32.71
C PHE A 570 -12.78 -11.60 -32.16
N GLY A 571 -13.88 -12.33 -32.29
CA GLY A 571 -14.00 -13.69 -31.78
C GLY A 571 -14.85 -14.58 -32.67
N ALA A 572 -14.83 -15.88 -32.39
CA ALA A 572 -15.65 -16.86 -33.09
C ALA A 572 -16.24 -17.88 -32.12
N ASP A 573 -17.55 -18.12 -32.20
CA ASP A 573 -18.21 -19.17 -31.42
C ASP A 573 -18.21 -20.49 -32.19
N TYR A 574 -17.53 -21.50 -31.65
CA TYR A 574 -17.50 -22.86 -32.17
C TYR A 574 -18.45 -23.75 -31.36
N VAL A 575 -19.61 -24.03 -31.94
CA VAL A 575 -20.59 -24.95 -31.37
C VAL A 575 -20.61 -26.22 -32.21
N PRO A 576 -20.47 -27.43 -31.62
CA PRO A 576 -20.59 -28.67 -32.36
C PRO A 576 -21.89 -28.69 -33.15
N THR A 577 -21.85 -29.16 -34.40
CA THR A 577 -22.98 -29.17 -35.37
C THR A 577 -23.37 -27.83 -35.99
N LYS A 578 -22.71 -26.72 -35.64
CA LYS A 578 -22.89 -25.42 -36.29
C LYS A 578 -21.60 -24.97 -36.99
N LYS A 579 -21.74 -24.10 -38.01
CA LYS A 579 -20.60 -23.34 -38.55
C LYS A 579 -20.17 -22.29 -37.52
N PRO A 580 -18.87 -21.90 -37.49
CA PRO A 580 -18.39 -20.86 -36.60
C PRO A 580 -19.14 -19.54 -36.81
N ASP A 581 -19.48 -18.85 -35.71
CA ASP A 581 -20.13 -17.55 -35.74
C ASP A 581 -19.15 -16.44 -35.33
N TYR A 582 -18.80 -15.55 -36.27
CA TYR A 582 -17.76 -14.55 -36.08
C TYR A 582 -18.34 -13.21 -35.66
N HIS A 583 -17.83 -12.63 -34.58
CA HIS A 583 -18.34 -11.39 -34.01
C HIS A 583 -17.22 -10.38 -33.75
N LEU A 584 -17.57 -9.08 -33.85
CA LEU A 584 -16.80 -8.00 -33.26
C LEU A 584 -17.54 -7.44 -32.06
N ILE A 585 -16.83 -7.23 -30.96
CA ILE A 585 -17.34 -6.72 -29.69
C ILE A 585 -16.51 -5.50 -29.29
N GLY A 586 -17.19 -4.39 -28.99
CA GLY A 586 -16.61 -3.29 -28.22
C GLY A 586 -16.76 -3.57 -26.74
N GLU A 587 -15.67 -3.46 -25.99
CA GLU A 587 -15.65 -3.70 -24.55
C GLU A 587 -15.60 -2.38 -23.77
N ILE A 588 -16.44 -2.31 -22.74
CA ILE A 588 -16.57 -1.16 -21.84
C ILE A 588 -16.23 -1.63 -20.44
N ASP A 589 -15.25 -1.00 -19.81
CA ASP A 589 -14.84 -1.35 -18.45
C ASP A 589 -15.77 -0.64 -17.45
N ILE A 590 -16.48 -1.41 -16.63
CA ILE A 590 -17.47 -0.90 -15.65
C ILE A 590 -16.82 -0.73 -14.28
N LEU A 591 -16.08 -1.74 -13.82
CA LEU A 591 -15.35 -1.74 -12.54
C LEU A 591 -13.98 -2.39 -12.71
N PHE A 592 -13.03 -1.90 -11.93
CA PHE A 592 -11.68 -2.43 -11.76
C PHE A 592 -11.09 -1.89 -10.47
#